data_AF-A0A939VYF4-F1
#
_entry.id   AF-A0A939VYF4-F1
#
_cell.length_a   1.000
_cell.length_b   1.000
_cell.length_c   1.000
_cell.angle_alpha   90.00
_cell.angle_beta   90.00
_cell.angle_gamma   90.00
#
_symmetry.space_group_name_H-M   'P 1'
#
loop_
_entity.id
_entity.type
_entity.pdbx_description
1 polymer ?
#
loop_
_entity_poly.entity_id
_entity_poly.type
_entity_poly.pdbx_seq_one_letter_code
_entity_poly.pdbx_strand_id
1 'polypeptide(L)'
;MGKKSSLPLIYLIGVALIAIGFCCPLFSGKLLNVTANGFKFIHLDKNFGWSSLAALLIFCGAVLGIVFCFVSAGKSTSLLRLICIIVSIAGGVIFFIKYNDNGVTRALGKFNLKYMAFGLYMIIAGWIVGLIGAITNK
;
A
#
# COMPACT_ATOMS: atom_id res chain seq x y z
N MET A 1 -13.87 -20.91 28.45
CA MET A 1 -13.38 -19.51 28.52
C MET A 1 -13.02 -19.05 27.12
N GLY A 2 -13.96 -18.41 26.40
CA GLY A 2 -13.68 -17.86 25.06
C GLY A 2 -12.75 -16.67 25.20
N LYS A 3 -11.49 -16.79 24.77
CA LYS A 3 -10.58 -15.65 24.65
C LYS A 3 -11.24 -14.64 23.70
N LYS A 4 -11.63 -13.47 24.22
CA LYS A 4 -11.97 -12.31 23.38
C LYS A 4 -10.71 -11.95 22.59
N SER A 5 -10.58 -12.50 21.39
CA SER A 5 -9.70 -11.97 20.36
C SER A 5 -10.32 -10.63 19.96
N SER A 6 -9.85 -9.54 20.58
CA SER A 6 -10.18 -8.22 20.09
C SER A 6 -9.44 -8.05 18.77
N LEU A 7 -10.18 -8.13 17.66
CA LEU A 7 -9.66 -7.82 16.33
C LEU A 7 -8.98 -6.45 16.36
N PRO A 8 -7.77 -6.31 15.78
CA PRO A 8 -7.08 -5.04 15.69
C PRO A 8 -7.73 -4.18 14.59
N LEU A 9 -8.88 -3.59 14.92
CA LEU A 9 -9.74 -2.80 14.05
C LEU A 9 -9.01 -1.60 13.41
N ILE A 10 -8.18 -0.86 14.15
CA ILE A 10 -7.45 0.29 13.62
C ILE A 10 -6.44 -0.16 12.57
N TYR A 11 -5.66 -1.20 12.88
CA TYR A 11 -4.75 -1.81 11.93
C TYR A 11 -5.50 -2.31 10.70
N LEU A 12 -6.61 -3.04 10.89
CA LEU A 12 -7.45 -3.60 9.82
C LEU A 12 -8.00 -2.52 8.91
N ILE A 13 -8.51 -1.40 9.46
CA ILE A 13 -8.98 -0.25 8.69
C ILE A 13 -7.83 0.32 7.85
N GLY A 14 -6.64 0.47 8.44
CA GLY A 14 -5.46 0.94 7.74
C GLY A 14 -5.09 0.06 6.55
N VAL A 15 -4.96 -1.25 6.74
CA VAL A 15 -4.60 -2.16 5.64
C VAL A 15 -5.71 -2.34 4.60
N ALA A 16 -6.98 -2.23 5.01
CA ALA A 16 -8.11 -2.21 4.08
C ALA A 16 -8.10 -0.95 3.20
N LEU A 17 -7.78 0.23 3.76
CA LEU A 17 -7.62 1.46 2.98
C LEU A 17 -6.50 1.34 1.94
N ILE A 18 -5.39 0.67 2.26
CA ILE A 18 -4.31 0.39 1.30
C ILE A 18 -4.84 -0.49 0.17
N ALA A 19 -5.51 -1.60 0.48
CA ALA A 19 -6.02 -2.52 -0.53
C ALA A 19 -7.07 -1.85 -1.44
N ILE A 20 -8.02 -1.12 -0.88
CA ILE A 20 -9.05 -0.40 -1.64
C ILE A 20 -8.41 0.73 -2.45
N GLY A 21 -7.50 1.50 -1.84
CA GLY A 21 -6.78 2.58 -2.51
C GLY A 21 -5.95 2.09 -3.71
N PHE A 22 -5.41 0.87 -3.62
CA PHE A 22 -4.69 0.21 -4.72
C PHE A 22 -5.61 -0.19 -5.88
N CYS A 23 -6.87 -0.57 -5.59
CA CYS A 23 -7.89 -0.82 -6.60
C CYS A 23 -8.40 0.47 -7.27
N CYS A 24 -8.33 1.60 -6.55
CA CYS A 24 -8.70 2.91 -7.07
C CYS A 24 -7.63 3.50 -8.00
N PRO A 25 -7.98 4.53 -8.81
CA PRO A 25 -6.99 5.26 -9.59
C PRO A 25 -5.94 5.86 -8.67
N LEU A 26 -4.66 5.65 -8.98
CA LEU A 26 -3.52 6.20 -8.21
C LEU A 26 -3.06 7.55 -8.74
N PHE A 27 -3.23 7.79 -10.04
CA PHE A 27 -2.89 9.04 -10.70
C PHE A 27 -4.11 9.59 -11.45
N SER A 28 -4.36 10.89 -11.32
CA SER A 28 -5.40 11.60 -12.06
C SER A 28 -4.78 12.81 -12.73
N GLY A 29 -4.75 12.78 -14.05
CA GLY A 29 -4.28 13.90 -14.85
C GLY A 29 -4.98 13.89 -16.19
N LYS A 30 -5.66 15.00 -16.52
CA LYS A 30 -6.17 15.30 -17.87
C LYS A 30 -5.08 15.17 -18.96
N LEU A 31 -3.80 15.21 -18.58
CA LEU A 31 -2.66 15.14 -19.48
C LEU A 31 -2.26 13.71 -19.90
N LEU A 32 -2.66 12.68 -19.14
CA LEU A 32 -2.27 11.28 -19.44
C LEU A 32 -3.40 10.43 -20.03
N ASN A 33 -4.65 10.90 -20.05
CA ASN A 33 -5.85 10.19 -20.54
C ASN A 33 -5.93 8.71 -20.07
N VAL A 34 -5.32 8.44 -18.92
CA VAL A 34 -5.07 7.09 -18.39
C VAL A 34 -5.44 7.13 -16.93
N THR A 35 -6.57 6.51 -16.62
CA THR A 35 -6.98 6.18 -15.26
C THR A 35 -6.29 4.87 -14.88
N ALA A 36 -5.10 4.96 -14.29
CA ALA A 36 -4.32 3.79 -13.88
C ALA A 36 -4.54 3.48 -12.38
N ASN A 37 -5.00 2.28 -12.06
CA ASN A 37 -4.96 1.73 -10.71
C ASN A 37 -3.60 1.03 -10.45
N GLY A 38 -3.39 0.55 -9.22
CA GLY A 38 -2.14 -0.11 -8.83
C GLY A 38 -1.80 -1.36 -9.66
N PHE A 39 -2.82 -2.09 -10.13
CA PHE A 39 -2.64 -3.31 -10.93
C PHE A 39 -2.04 -3.04 -12.30
N LYS A 40 -2.23 -1.83 -12.87
CA LYS A 40 -1.63 -1.48 -14.15
C LYS A 40 -0.11 -1.52 -14.12
N PHE A 41 0.49 -1.39 -12.94
CA PHE A 41 1.94 -1.42 -12.75
C PHE A 41 2.50 -2.82 -12.54
N ILE A 42 1.64 -3.86 -12.51
CA ILE A 42 2.05 -5.25 -12.32
C ILE A 42 2.19 -5.91 -13.71
N HIS A 43 3.44 -6.07 -14.13
CA HIS A 43 3.81 -6.85 -15.31
C HIS A 43 4.44 -8.17 -14.86
N LEU A 44 3.75 -9.29 -15.11
CA LEU A 44 4.18 -10.66 -14.77
C LEU A 44 4.85 -11.40 -15.96
N ASP A 45 5.14 -10.68 -17.03
CA ASP A 45 5.81 -11.18 -18.23
C ASP A 45 7.34 -11.02 -18.13
N LYS A 46 8.05 -11.15 -19.26
CA LYS A 46 9.51 -10.97 -19.33
C LYS A 46 9.98 -9.58 -18.86
N ASN A 47 9.07 -8.63 -18.67
CA ASN A 47 9.33 -7.28 -18.18
C ASN A 47 9.05 -7.12 -16.68
N PHE A 48 9.15 -8.21 -15.89
CA PHE A 48 9.08 -8.13 -14.42
C PHE A 48 10.18 -7.20 -13.88
N GLY A 49 9.81 -5.93 -13.70
CA GLY A 49 10.70 -4.87 -13.27
C GLY A 49 10.40 -4.41 -11.84
N TRP A 50 11.19 -3.44 -11.40
CA TRP A 50 11.08 -2.84 -10.06
C TRP A 50 9.70 -2.23 -9.77
N SER A 51 9.00 -1.72 -10.79
CA SER A 51 7.64 -1.19 -10.65
C SER A 51 6.61 -2.29 -10.35
N SER A 52 6.74 -3.45 -11.00
CA SER A 52 5.89 -4.63 -10.74
C SER A 52 6.13 -5.18 -9.34
N LEU A 53 7.41 -5.29 -8.94
CA LEU A 53 7.80 -5.71 -7.59
C LEU A 53 7.24 -4.75 -6.53
N ALA A 54 7.37 -3.44 -6.74
CA ALA A 54 6.88 -2.42 -5.84
C ALA A 54 5.35 -2.46 -5.68
N ALA A 55 4.62 -2.57 -6.80
CA ALA A 55 3.17 -2.69 -6.82
C ALA A 55 2.68 -3.97 -6.08
N LEU A 56 3.37 -5.09 -6.29
CA LEU A 56 3.11 -6.34 -5.57
C LEU A 56 3.39 -6.22 -4.07
N LEU A 57 4.50 -5.59 -3.66
CA LEU A 57 4.83 -5.38 -2.24
C LEU A 57 3.75 -4.56 -1.53
N ILE A 58 3.23 -3.51 -2.16
CA ILE A 58 2.15 -2.68 -1.61
C ILE A 58 0.89 -3.55 -1.39
N PHE A 59 0.45 -4.26 -2.43
CA PHE A 59 -0.80 -5.01 -2.43
C PHE A 59 -0.73 -6.28 -1.58
N CYS A 60 0.29 -7.13 -1.79
CA CYS A 60 0.47 -8.36 -1.01
C CYS A 60 0.72 -8.04 0.46
N GLY A 61 1.47 -6.99 0.78
CA GLY A 61 1.64 -6.54 2.17
C GLY A 61 0.32 -6.17 2.84
N ALA A 62 -0.57 -5.46 2.13
CA ALA A 62 -1.89 -5.12 2.63
C ALA A 62 -2.79 -6.36 2.81
N VAL A 63 -2.84 -7.26 1.82
CA VAL A 63 -3.66 -8.48 1.88
C VAL A 63 -3.18 -9.42 2.98
N LEU A 64 -1.88 -9.66 3.10
CA LEU A 64 -1.31 -10.46 4.20
C LEU A 64 -1.57 -9.81 5.56
N GLY A 65 -1.48 -8.48 5.64
CA GLY A 65 -1.86 -7.73 6.84
C GLY A 65 -3.30 -7.99 7.27
N ILE A 66 -4.25 -7.96 6.32
CA ILE A 66 -5.66 -8.31 6.58
C ILE A 66 -5.76 -9.74 7.11
N VAL A 67 -5.12 -10.72 6.46
CA VAL A 67 -5.14 -12.12 6.90
C VAL A 67 -4.61 -12.27 8.33
N PHE A 68 -3.50 -11.60 8.67
CA PHE A 68 -2.94 -11.65 10.03
C PHE A 68 -3.77 -10.94 11.10
N CYS A 69 -4.81 -10.17 10.73
CA CYS A 69 -5.80 -9.69 11.69
C CYS A 69 -6.68 -10.83 12.21
N PHE A 70 -6.95 -11.84 11.37
CA PHE A 70 -7.85 -12.95 11.68
C PHE A 70 -7.13 -14.18 12.24
N VAL A 71 -5.80 -14.23 12.15
CA VAL A 71 -4.98 -15.29 12.76
C VAL A 71 -4.79 -15.01 14.25
N SER A 72 -4.98 -16.04 15.08
CA SER A 72 -5.03 -15.96 16.55
C SER A 72 -3.90 -15.12 17.16
N ALA A 73 -4.28 -14.18 18.04
CA ALA A 73 -3.46 -13.12 18.62
C ALA A 73 -2.38 -13.65 19.59
N GLY A 74 -1.25 -14.11 19.05
CA GLY A 74 -0.01 -14.28 19.81
C GLY A 74 0.93 -13.07 19.65
N LYS A 75 1.97 -12.96 20.48
CA LYS A 75 3.01 -11.91 20.31
C LYS A 75 3.63 -11.92 18.90
N SER A 76 3.74 -13.10 18.29
CA SER A 76 4.23 -13.27 16.91
C SER A 76 3.32 -12.59 15.87
N THR A 77 1.99 -12.60 16.05
CA THR A 77 1.07 -12.00 15.05
C THR A 77 1.04 -10.47 15.11
N SER A 78 1.42 -9.85 16.23
CA SER A 78 1.64 -8.40 16.31
C SER A 78 2.84 -7.96 15.46
N LEU A 79 3.96 -8.68 15.59
CA LEU A 79 5.16 -8.43 14.79
C LEU A 79 4.91 -8.68 13.29
N LEU A 80 4.19 -9.74 12.94
CA LEU A 80 3.84 -10.03 11.54
C LEU A 80 2.98 -8.91 10.92
N ARG A 81 2.02 -8.35 11.66
CA ARG A 81 1.22 -7.19 11.23
C ARG A 81 2.10 -5.97 10.99
N LEU A 82 3.05 -5.69 11.88
CA LEU A 82 4.02 -4.60 11.70
C LEU A 82 4.91 -4.82 10.46
N ILE A 83 5.40 -6.04 10.25
CA ILE A 83 6.21 -6.38 9.09
C ILE A 83 5.40 -6.18 7.80
N CYS A 84 4.14 -6.63 7.75
CA CYS A 84 3.29 -6.49 6.56
C CYS A 84 3.10 -5.03 6.14
N ILE A 85 2.90 -4.13 7.11
CA ILE A 85 2.76 -2.71 6.79
C ILE A 85 4.08 -2.06 6.39
N ILE A 86 5.20 -2.42 7.03
CA ILE A 86 6.53 -1.95 6.65
C ILE A 86 6.87 -2.41 5.23
N VAL A 87 6.56 -3.66 4.88
CA VAL A 87 6.75 -4.20 3.52
C VAL A 87 5.90 -3.43 2.51
N SER A 88 4.64 -3.11 2.85
CA SER A 88 3.78 -2.29 1.99
C SER A 88 4.34 -0.87 1.79
N ILE A 89 4.82 -0.23 2.86
CA ILE A 89 5.48 1.09 2.82
C ILE A 89 6.76 1.03 1.98
N ALA A 90 7.59 -0.01 2.15
CA ALA A 90 8.81 -0.19 1.37
C ALA A 90 8.50 -0.36 -0.13
N GLY A 91 7.46 -1.12 -0.48
CA GLY A 91 6.93 -1.18 -1.84
C GLY A 91 6.56 0.22 -2.36
N GLY A 92 5.87 1.01 -1.54
CA GLY A 92 5.58 2.42 -1.80
C GLY A 92 6.80 3.27 -2.11
N VAL A 93 7.83 3.20 -1.27
CA VAL A 93 9.08 3.96 -1.44
C VAL A 93 9.79 3.56 -2.73
N ILE A 94 9.91 2.26 -3.02
CA ILE A 94 10.51 1.78 -4.28
C ILE A 94 9.71 2.29 -5.49
N PHE A 95 8.37 2.23 -5.40
CA PHE A 95 7.48 2.75 -6.44
C PHE A 95 7.73 4.24 -6.69
N PHE A 96 7.82 5.04 -5.63
CA PHE A 96 8.07 6.48 -5.73
C PHE A 96 9.44 6.83 -6.29
N ILE A 97 10.50 6.14 -5.86
CA ILE A 97 11.85 6.36 -6.38
C ILE A 97 11.88 6.06 -7.88
N LYS A 98 11.35 4.91 -8.31
CA LYS A 98 11.39 4.50 -9.72
C LYS A 98 10.49 5.33 -10.61
N TYR A 99 9.32 5.74 -10.11
CA TYR A 99 8.46 6.66 -10.84
C TYR A 99 9.15 8.01 -11.06
N ASN A 100 9.96 8.48 -10.10
CA ASN A 100 10.70 9.74 -10.23
C ASN A 100 11.98 9.64 -11.09
N ASP A 101 12.55 8.44 -11.23
CA ASP A 101 13.76 8.15 -12.02
C ASP A 101 13.47 7.99 -13.52
N ASN A 102 12.24 7.59 -13.88
CA ASN A 102 11.76 7.57 -15.26
C ASN A 102 11.69 9.02 -15.79
N GLY A 103 12.61 9.42 -16.67
CA GLY A 103 12.88 10.81 -17.12
C GLY A 103 11.68 11.68 -17.56
N VAL A 104 10.48 11.12 -17.71
CA VAL A 104 9.21 11.84 -17.91
C VAL A 104 8.85 12.72 -16.69
N THR A 105 9.21 12.33 -15.46
CA THR A 105 8.98 13.14 -14.24
C THR A 105 10.01 14.24 -14.01
N ARG A 106 11.20 14.16 -14.61
CA ARG A 106 12.17 15.26 -14.63
C ARG A 106 11.67 16.46 -15.45
N ALA A 107 10.93 16.21 -16.53
CA ALA A 107 10.27 17.26 -17.31
C ALA A 107 8.99 17.82 -16.64
N LEU A 108 8.31 17.00 -15.83
CA LEU A 108 7.08 17.38 -15.09
C LEU A 108 7.35 17.80 -13.64
N GLY A 109 8.56 18.30 -13.36
CA GLY A 109 8.92 19.09 -12.18
C GLY A 109 8.14 18.80 -10.90
N LYS A 110 8.70 17.92 -10.07
CA LYS A 110 8.29 17.59 -8.70
C LYS A 110 7.07 16.68 -8.62
N PHE A 111 7.11 15.81 -7.62
CA PHE A 111 6.01 15.01 -7.11
C PHE A 111 4.85 15.95 -6.69
N ASN A 112 4.12 16.48 -7.67
CA ASN A 112 3.11 17.49 -7.42
C ASN A 112 1.85 16.73 -6.99
N LEU A 113 1.47 16.89 -5.72
CA LEU A 113 0.25 16.34 -5.12
C LEU A 113 -0.99 16.54 -6.00
N LYS A 114 -0.98 17.55 -6.89
CA LYS A 114 -2.02 17.82 -7.90
C LYS A 114 -2.30 16.68 -8.89
N TYR A 115 -1.40 15.72 -9.06
CA TYR A 115 -1.59 14.56 -9.95
C TYR A 115 -1.90 13.25 -9.21
N MET A 116 -1.92 13.28 -7.87
CA MET A 116 -2.38 12.13 -7.10
C MET A 116 -3.90 11.99 -7.24
N ALA A 117 -4.34 10.81 -7.64
CA ALA A 117 -5.75 10.48 -7.54
C ALA A 117 -6.10 10.01 -6.13
N PHE A 118 -7.40 9.88 -5.88
CA PHE A 118 -7.97 9.43 -4.62
C PHE A 118 -7.33 8.15 -4.07
N GLY A 119 -6.97 7.19 -4.93
CA GLY A 119 -6.37 5.92 -4.51
C GLY A 119 -5.01 6.06 -3.82
N LEU A 120 -4.16 6.99 -4.26
CA LEU A 120 -2.85 7.19 -3.63
C LEU A 120 -2.99 7.86 -2.26
N TYR A 121 -3.94 8.78 -2.10
CA TYR A 121 -4.27 9.36 -0.80
C TYR A 121 -4.78 8.30 0.18
N MET A 122 -5.63 7.37 -0.28
CA MET A 122 -6.10 6.26 0.54
C MET A 122 -4.96 5.34 0.98
N ILE A 123 -4.01 5.03 0.10
CA ILE A 123 -2.84 4.21 0.45
C ILE A 123 -2.00 4.89 1.52
N ILE A 124 -1.69 6.19 1.36
CA ILE A 124 -0.90 6.94 2.34
C ILE A 124 -1.63 7.03 3.69
N ALA A 125 -2.93 7.36 3.67
CA ALA A 125 -3.74 7.37 4.89
C ALA A 125 -3.78 5.98 5.55
N GLY A 126 -3.91 4.93 4.75
CA GLY A 126 -3.88 3.55 5.19
C GLY A 126 -2.55 3.14 5.82
N TRP A 127 -1.41 3.58 5.30
CA TRP A 127 -0.11 3.38 5.93
C TRP A 127 -0.02 4.04 7.31
N ILE A 128 -0.49 5.29 7.43
CA ILE A 128 -0.45 6.02 8.71
C ILE A 128 -1.36 5.33 9.74
N VAL A 129 -2.63 5.09 9.39
CA VAL A 129 -3.62 4.47 10.27
C VAL A 129 -3.20 3.04 10.63
N GLY A 130 -2.73 2.26 9.66
CA GLY A 130 -2.29 0.91 9.89
C GLY A 130 -1.03 0.85 10.77
N LEU A 131 -0.08 1.77 10.61
CA LEU A 131 1.12 1.81 11.44
C LEU A 131 0.78 2.13 12.90
N ILE A 132 -0.14 3.09 13.11
CA ILE A 132 -0.67 3.40 14.44
C ILE A 132 -1.37 2.17 15.04
N GLY A 133 -2.21 1.47 14.27
CA GLY A 133 -2.86 0.24 14.71
C GLY A 133 -1.87 -0.88 15.06
N ALA A 134 -0.81 -1.04 14.28
CA ALA A 134 0.24 -2.03 14.53
C ALA A 134 0.99 -1.74 15.85
N ILE A 135 1.41 -0.49 16.06
CA ILE A 135 2.16 -0.07 17.25
C ILE A 135 1.28 -0.14 18.51
N THR A 136 0.03 0.31 18.40
CA THR A 136 -0.91 0.32 19.53
C THR A 136 -1.59 -1.03 19.77
N ASN A 137 -1.37 -2.01 18.89
CA ASN A 137 -2.05 -3.31 18.87
C ASN A 137 -3.59 -3.20 18.81
N LYS A 138 -4.09 -2.17 18.14
CA LYS A 138 -5.52 -1.85 18.03
C LYS A 138 -6.04 -1.92 16.60
#